data_AF-A0A7V2PKA0-F1
#
_entry.id   AF-A0A7V2PKA0-F1
#
_cell.length_a   1.000
_cell.length_b   1.000
_cell.length_c   1.000
_cell.angle_alpha   90.00
_cell.angle_beta   90.00
_cell.angle_gamma   90.00
#
_symmetry.space_group_name_H-M   'P 1'
#
loop_
_entity.id
_entity.type
_entity.pdbx_description
1 polymer ?
#
loop_
_entity_poly.entity_id
_entity_poly.type
_entity_poly.pdbx_seq_one_letter_code
_entity_poly.pdbx_strand_id
1 'polypeptide(L)'
;MTQPSSSPSSSIWPFVWLGVLGHMIWGSYPVFAKRAVMEAPKFPLPFFASLMATMVGLVLVLALSLLIGEDRTQWRTVSAGGWLAVMAVIWLVQVGGNVVQISALGGTNPALITSMMALRLVSALALAWLILGERLASPTQWLGVVLVIGAVTGYLWLQQNGKKSTSAP
;
A
#
# COMPACT_ATOMS: atom_id res chain seq x y z
N MET A 1 -25.40 -28.07 24.53
CA MET A 1 -25.28 -26.76 23.85
C MET A 1 -24.35 -26.94 22.66
N THR A 2 -24.91 -27.20 21.49
CA THR A 2 -24.17 -27.43 20.23
C THR A 2 -23.85 -26.08 19.61
N GLN A 3 -22.57 -25.71 19.52
CA GLN A 3 -22.17 -24.53 18.76
C GLN A 3 -22.51 -24.76 17.28
N PRO A 4 -23.14 -23.79 16.60
CA PRO A 4 -23.33 -23.87 15.17
C PRO A 4 -21.97 -23.75 14.49
N SER A 5 -21.57 -24.79 13.77
CA SER A 5 -20.40 -24.79 12.89
C SER A 5 -20.68 -23.87 11.70
N SER A 6 -20.33 -22.59 11.82
CA SER A 6 -20.27 -21.70 10.66
C SER A 6 -19.12 -22.16 9.77
N SER A 7 -19.41 -22.96 8.75
CA SER A 7 -18.46 -23.28 7.69
C SER A 7 -17.99 -21.95 7.06
N PRO A 8 -16.68 -21.62 7.07
CA PRO A 8 -16.19 -20.44 6.37
C PRO A 8 -16.60 -20.55 4.91
N SER A 9 -17.27 -19.53 4.35
CA SER A 9 -17.60 -19.51 2.93
C SER A 9 -16.31 -19.69 2.13
N SER A 10 -16.21 -20.77 1.37
CA SER A 10 -15.01 -21.23 0.67
C SER A 10 -14.59 -20.36 -0.53
N SER A 11 -15.28 -19.24 -0.77
CA SER A 11 -15.00 -18.36 -1.91
C SER A 11 -14.00 -17.27 -1.50
N ILE A 12 -12.80 -17.34 -2.08
CA ILE A 12 -11.74 -16.32 -1.94
C ILE A 12 -12.09 -15.02 -2.70
N TRP A 13 -13.01 -15.10 -3.67
CA TRP A 13 -13.29 -14.02 -4.63
C TRP A 13 -13.76 -12.69 -4.01
N PRO A 14 -14.59 -12.65 -2.95
CA PRO A 14 -14.94 -11.38 -2.30
C PRO A 14 -13.71 -10.62 -1.79
N PHE A 15 -12.73 -11.33 -1.22
CA PHE A 15 -11.48 -10.72 -0.74
C PHE A 15 -10.60 -10.25 -1.89
N VAL A 16 -10.57 -11.00 -2.99
CA VAL A 16 -9.86 -10.57 -4.22
C VAL A 16 -10.46 -9.26 -4.75
N TRP A 17 -11.79 -9.18 -4.86
CA TRP A 17 -12.46 -7.97 -5.33
C TRP A 17 -12.27 -6.78 -4.40
N LEU A 18 -12.34 -7.00 -3.08
CA LEU A 18 -12.01 -5.96 -2.09
C LEU A 18 -10.55 -5.50 -2.23
N GLY A 19 -9.62 -6.42 -2.48
CA GLY A 19 -8.22 -6.11 -2.74
C GLY A 19 -8.04 -5.25 -3.99
N VAL A 20 -8.71 -5.59 -5.09
CA VAL A 20 -8.70 -4.81 -6.34
C VAL A 20 -9.26 -3.40 -6.11
N LEU A 21 -10.42 -3.30 -5.47
CA LEU A 21 -11.05 -2.02 -5.15
C LEU A 21 -10.14 -1.16 -4.25
N GLY A 22 -9.54 -1.76 -3.23
CA GLY A 22 -8.56 -1.10 -2.36
C GLY A 22 -7.36 -0.56 -3.13
N HIS A 23 -6.85 -1.31 -4.11
CA HIS A 23 -5.77 -0.85 -4.98
C HIS A 23 -6.19 0.28 -5.92
N MET A 24 -7.41 0.26 -6.45
CA MET A 24 -7.93 1.36 -7.28
C MET A 24 -8.07 2.65 -6.48
N ILE A 25 -8.66 2.57 -5.28
CA ILE A 25 -8.81 3.71 -4.37
C ILE A 25 -7.43 4.24 -3.98
N TRP A 26 -6.52 3.37 -3.53
CA TRP A 26 -5.17 3.77 -3.13
C TRP A 26 -4.33 4.30 -4.30
N GLY A 27 -4.51 3.75 -5.50
CA GLY A 27 -3.84 4.21 -6.72
C GLY A 27 -4.30 5.60 -7.17
N SER A 28 -5.52 6.01 -6.84
CA SER A 28 -6.04 7.35 -7.14
C SER A 28 -5.45 8.44 -6.23
N TYR A 29 -5.02 8.08 -5.01
CA TYR A 29 -4.52 9.01 -4.01
C TYR A 29 -3.36 9.90 -4.52
N PRO A 30 -2.28 9.38 -5.11
CA PRO A 30 -1.16 10.21 -5.59
C PRO A 30 -1.58 11.26 -6.63
N VAL A 31 -2.58 10.94 -7.45
CA VAL A 31 -3.10 11.86 -8.48
C VAL A 31 -3.85 13.02 -7.84
N PHE A 32 -4.78 12.74 -6.93
CA PHE A 32 -5.51 13.75 -6.18
C PHE A 32 -4.59 14.57 -5.26
N ALA A 33 -3.64 13.91 -4.59
CA ALA A 33 -2.66 14.58 -3.74
C ALA A 33 -1.79 15.54 -4.55
N LYS A 34 -1.30 15.15 -5.74
CA LYS A 34 -0.57 16.08 -6.62
C LYS A 34 -1.46 17.23 -7.08
N ARG A 35 -2.72 16.96 -7.45
CA ARG A 35 -3.66 18.01 -7.83
C ARG A 35 -3.83 19.05 -6.71
N ALA A 36 -4.00 18.60 -5.47
CA ALA A 36 -4.08 19.47 -4.31
C ALA A 36 -2.80 20.28 -4.08
N VAL A 37 -1.62 19.67 -4.26
CA VAL A 37 -0.32 20.38 -4.18
C VAL A 37 -0.20 21.48 -5.24
N MET A 38 -0.69 21.23 -6.47
CA MET A 38 -0.63 22.23 -7.55
C MET A 38 -1.55 23.43 -7.27
N GLU A 39 -2.66 23.22 -6.57
CA GLU A 39 -3.60 24.29 -6.21
C GLU A 39 -3.16 25.05 -4.94
N ALA A 40 -2.50 24.36 -4.00
CA ALA A 40 -1.99 24.95 -2.76
C ALA A 40 -0.56 24.45 -2.47
N PRO A 41 0.48 25.11 -3.02
CA PRO A 41 1.87 24.64 -2.97
C PRO A 41 2.56 24.71 -1.60
N LYS A 42 1.80 24.81 -0.50
CA LYS A 42 2.35 24.80 0.85
C LYS A 42 2.60 23.35 1.27
N PHE A 43 3.88 22.99 1.40
CA PHE A 43 4.38 21.69 1.89
C PHE A 43 3.60 21.06 3.07
N PRO A 44 3.11 21.80 4.10
CA PRO A 44 2.35 21.16 5.18
C PRO A 44 0.98 20.63 4.75
N LEU A 45 0.37 21.15 3.67
CA LEU A 45 -1.03 20.87 3.34
C LEU A 45 -1.30 19.40 2.97
N PRO A 46 -0.49 18.72 2.13
CA PRO A 46 -0.66 17.29 1.85
C PRO A 46 -0.40 16.41 3.07
N PHE A 47 0.52 16.82 3.94
CA PHE A 47 0.78 16.12 5.20
C PHE A 47 -0.45 16.19 6.12
N PHE A 48 -1.03 17.37 6.30
CA PHE A 48 -2.28 17.54 7.06
C PHE A 48 -3.45 16.79 6.42
N ALA A 49 -3.58 16.81 5.09
CA ALA A 49 -4.62 16.06 4.40
C ALA A 49 -4.50 14.55 4.63
N SER A 50 -3.27 14.01 4.57
CA SER A 50 -2.99 12.60 4.88
C SER A 50 -3.29 12.23 6.32
N LEU A 51 -2.95 13.11 7.28
CA LEU A 51 -3.29 12.93 8.70
C LEU A 51 -4.80 12.91 8.90
N MET A 52 -5.54 13.86 8.31
CA MET A 52 -7.00 13.90 8.40
C MET A 52 -7.66 12.67 7.78
N ALA A 53 -7.18 12.22 6.62
CA ALA A 53 -7.65 10.98 5.99
C ALA A 53 -7.44 9.76 6.90
N THR A 54 -6.29 9.69 7.58
CA THR A 54 -5.99 8.61 8.54
C THR A 54 -6.92 8.67 9.76
N MET A 55 -7.22 9.87 10.28
CA MET A 55 -8.16 10.05 11.41
C MET A 55 -9.59 9.66 11.03
N VAL A 56 -10.06 10.06 9.85
CA VAL A 56 -11.38 9.64 9.33
C VAL A 56 -11.42 8.12 9.15
N GLY A 57 -10.37 7.54 8.57
CA GLY A 57 -10.24 6.09 8.42
C GLY A 57 -10.32 5.36 9.75
N LEU A 58 -9.63 5.86 10.79
CA LEU A 58 -9.69 5.30 12.14
C LEU A 58 -11.12 5.34 12.70
N VAL A 59 -11.82 6.47 12.59
CA VAL A 59 -13.21 6.60 13.07
C VAL A 59 -14.13 5.60 12.35
N LEU A 60 -14.00 5.48 11.02
CA LEU A 60 -14.81 4.55 10.23
C LEU A 60 -14.53 3.08 10.60
N VAL A 61 -13.25 2.71 10.77
CA VAL A 61 -12.87 1.35 11.17
C VAL A 61 -13.39 1.04 12.58
N LEU A 62 -13.28 1.98 13.53
CA LEU A 62 -13.83 1.81 14.88
C LEU A 62 -15.35 1.68 14.87
N ALA A 63 -16.05 2.51 14.09
CA ALA A 63 -17.50 2.42 13.94
C ALA A 63 -17.90 1.07 13.33
N LEU A 64 -17.17 0.60 12.31
CA LEU A 64 -17.43 -0.70 11.70
C LEU A 64 -17.17 -1.86 12.66
N SER A 65 -16.06 -1.84 13.41
CA SER A 65 -15.74 -2.83 14.45
C SER A 65 -16.84 -2.92 15.51
N LEU A 66 -17.36 -1.76 15.93
CA LEU A 66 -18.51 -1.66 16.84
C LEU A 66 -19.80 -2.24 16.24
N LEU A 67 -20.10 -1.91 14.98
CA LEU A 67 -21.30 -2.38 14.28
C LEU A 67 -21.29 -3.89 14.02
N ILE A 68 -20.11 -4.46 13.75
CA ILE A 68 -19.93 -5.90 13.52
C ILE A 68 -19.91 -6.69 14.84
N GLY A 69 -19.65 -6.03 15.98
CA GLY A 69 -19.57 -6.68 17.28
C GLY A 69 -18.31 -7.54 17.43
N GLU A 70 -17.17 -7.04 16.97
CA GLU A 70 -15.89 -7.75 16.98
C GLU A 70 -15.48 -8.21 18.40
N ASP A 71 -14.99 -9.45 18.52
CA ASP A 71 -14.48 -9.98 19.78
C ASP A 71 -13.14 -9.33 20.15
N ARG A 72 -13.19 -8.41 21.10
CA ARG A 72 -12.02 -7.67 21.57
C ARG A 72 -11.08 -8.49 22.45
N THR A 73 -11.48 -9.69 22.87
CA THR A 73 -10.63 -10.52 23.73
C THR A 73 -9.38 -10.99 23.00
N GLN A 74 -9.41 -11.09 21.66
CA GLN A 74 -8.25 -11.46 20.84
C GLN A 74 -7.06 -10.50 21.02
N TRP A 75 -7.30 -9.20 21.22
CA TRP A 75 -6.24 -8.21 21.46
C TRP A 75 -5.42 -8.51 22.73
N ARG A 76 -6.00 -9.21 23.71
CA ARG A 76 -5.30 -9.60 24.95
C ARG A 76 -4.39 -10.81 24.76
N THR A 77 -4.59 -11.57 23.69
CA THR A 77 -3.80 -12.78 23.40
C THR A 77 -2.58 -12.50 22.53
N VAL A 78 -2.42 -11.26 22.04
CA VAL A 78 -1.27 -10.85 21.23
C VAL A 78 0.00 -10.87 22.08
N SER A 79 0.99 -11.66 21.65
CA SER A 79 2.28 -11.76 22.33
C SER A 79 3.08 -10.45 22.23
N ALA A 80 4.10 -10.28 23.07
CA ALA A 80 5.00 -9.11 22.99
C ALA A 80 5.67 -8.98 21.60
N GLY A 81 6.06 -10.11 20.99
CA GLY A 81 6.57 -10.13 19.62
C GLY A 81 5.53 -9.70 18.58
N GLY A 82 4.26 -10.10 18.76
CA GLY A 82 3.16 -9.64 17.92
C GLY A 82 2.94 -8.13 18.01
N TRP A 83 3.00 -7.57 19.21
CA TRP A 83 2.92 -6.11 19.40
C TRP A 83 4.07 -5.37 18.74
N LEU A 84 5.30 -5.90 18.80
CA LEU A 84 6.43 -5.32 18.08
C LEU A 84 6.20 -5.30 16.56
N ALA A 85 5.64 -6.38 16.00
CA ALA A 85 5.29 -6.43 14.58
C ALA A 85 4.21 -5.39 14.22
N VAL A 86 3.18 -5.24 15.05
CA VAL A 86 2.14 -4.19 14.89
C VAL A 86 2.77 -2.80 14.90
N MET A 87 3.67 -2.53 15.86
CA MET A 87 4.36 -1.24 15.97
C MET A 87 5.27 -0.98 14.77
N ALA A 88 5.94 -2.00 14.23
CA ALA A 88 6.72 -1.87 13.01
C ALA A 88 5.84 -1.49 11.81
N VAL A 89 4.66 -2.10 11.67
CA VAL A 89 3.70 -1.73 10.62
C VAL A 89 3.26 -0.27 10.77
N ILE A 90 2.93 0.18 11.99
CA ILE A 90 2.49 1.56 12.23
C ILE A 90 3.61 2.56 11.92
N TRP A 91 4.79 2.40 12.51
CA TRP A 91 5.83 3.42 12.44
C TRP A 91 6.64 3.37 11.14
N LEU A 92 7.09 2.19 10.73
CA LEU A 92 7.94 2.07 9.55
C LEU A 92 7.10 2.14 8.27
N VAL A 93 6.05 1.35 8.20
CA VAL A 93 5.27 1.20 6.96
C VAL A 93 4.29 2.35 6.80
N GLN A 94 3.43 2.60 7.78
CA GLN A 94 2.38 3.60 7.65
C GLN A 94 2.93 5.03 7.77
N VAL A 95 3.58 5.37 8.89
CA VAL A 95 4.10 6.73 9.10
C VAL A 95 5.29 7.01 8.18
N GLY A 96 6.34 6.17 8.22
CA GLY A 96 7.53 6.34 7.39
C GLY A 96 7.21 6.33 5.90
N GLY A 97 6.44 5.34 5.44
CA GLY A 97 6.03 5.24 4.04
C GLY A 97 5.24 6.45 3.55
N ASN A 98 4.27 6.94 4.33
CA ASN A 98 3.49 8.12 3.94
C ASN A 98 4.33 9.39 3.89
N VAL A 99 5.24 9.60 4.84
CA VAL A 99 6.15 10.76 4.85
C VAL A 99 7.04 10.76 3.60
N VAL A 100 7.63 9.61 3.26
CA VAL A 100 8.47 9.47 2.06
C VAL A 100 7.65 9.69 0.79
N GLN A 101 6.44 9.13 0.70
CA GLN A 101 5.56 9.31 -0.45
C GLN A 101 5.14 10.77 -0.65
N ILE A 102 4.75 11.47 0.42
CA ILE A 102 4.34 12.88 0.35
C ILE A 102 5.52 13.76 -0.04
N SER A 103 6.71 13.49 0.51
CA SER A 103 7.93 14.20 0.15
C SER A 103 8.28 14.00 -1.33
N ALA A 104 8.15 12.77 -1.84
CA ALA A 104 8.38 12.44 -3.25
C ALA A 104 7.37 13.13 -4.19
N LEU A 105 6.11 13.28 -3.77
CA LEU A 105 5.04 13.96 -4.53
C LEU A 105 5.35 15.44 -4.77
N GLY A 106 6.10 16.08 -3.88
CA GLY A 106 6.56 17.46 -4.07
C GLY A 106 7.47 17.61 -5.30
N GLY A 107 8.42 16.69 -5.49
CA GLY A 107 9.48 16.82 -6.50
C GLY A 107 9.26 16.05 -7.81
N THR A 108 8.32 15.10 -7.87
CA THR A 108 8.26 14.13 -8.97
C THR A 108 6.91 14.13 -9.70
N ASN A 109 6.88 13.60 -10.93
CA ASN A 109 5.64 13.36 -11.69
C ASN A 109 4.83 12.22 -11.01
N PRO A 110 3.52 12.38 -10.78
CA PRO A 110 2.66 11.34 -10.19
C PRO A 110 2.75 10.00 -10.89
N ALA A 111 2.82 9.99 -12.22
CA ALA A 111 2.89 8.77 -13.02
C ALA A 111 4.15 7.93 -12.69
N LEU A 112 5.27 8.62 -12.42
CA LEU A 112 6.52 7.97 -12.02
C LEU A 112 6.36 7.35 -10.64
N ILE A 113 5.82 8.09 -9.67
CA ILE A 113 5.57 7.59 -8.29
C ILE A 113 4.64 6.37 -8.31
N THR A 114 3.55 6.42 -9.08
CA THR A 114 2.61 5.30 -9.20
C THR A 114 3.23 4.09 -9.89
N SER A 115 4.10 4.30 -10.90
CA SER A 115 4.81 3.18 -11.54
C SER A 115 5.82 2.52 -10.59
N MET A 116 6.52 3.31 -9.77
CA MET A 116 7.42 2.79 -8.74
C MET A 116 6.67 2.08 -7.61
N MET A 117 5.38 2.39 -7.39
CA MET A 117 4.55 1.69 -6.40
C MET A 117 4.46 0.19 -6.72
N ALA A 118 4.56 -0.24 -7.98
CA ALA A 118 4.56 -1.66 -8.34
C ALA A 118 5.77 -2.42 -7.76
N LEU A 119 6.91 -1.74 -7.54
CA LEU A 119 8.09 -2.34 -6.90
C LEU A 119 7.82 -2.78 -5.46
N ARG A 120 6.76 -2.24 -4.81
CA ARG A 120 6.37 -2.66 -3.46
C ARG A 120 6.03 -4.14 -3.39
N LEU A 121 5.49 -4.71 -4.47
CA LEU A 121 5.12 -6.13 -4.54
C LEU A 121 6.39 -7.00 -4.55
N VAL A 122 7.40 -6.59 -5.33
CA VAL A 122 8.69 -7.26 -5.38
C VAL A 122 9.41 -7.15 -4.04
N SER A 123 9.42 -5.96 -3.42
CA SER A 123 10.02 -5.78 -2.09
C SER A 123 9.28 -6.56 -1.01
N ALA A 124 7.95 -6.65 -1.08
CA ALA A 124 7.15 -7.44 -0.14
C ALA A 124 7.49 -8.93 -0.26
N LEU A 125 7.65 -9.46 -1.47
CA LEU A 125 8.08 -10.85 -1.68
C LEU A 125 9.50 -11.09 -1.17
N ALA A 126 10.43 -10.17 -1.42
CA ALA A 126 11.80 -10.27 -0.93
C ALA A 126 11.87 -10.21 0.61
N LEU A 127 11.10 -9.31 1.23
CA LEU A 127 11.01 -9.20 2.69
C LEU A 127 10.26 -10.38 3.31
N ALA A 128 9.23 -10.91 2.67
CA ALA A 128 8.55 -12.13 3.11
C ALA A 128 9.51 -13.32 3.12
N TRP A 129 10.34 -13.44 2.06
CA TRP A 129 11.38 -14.46 2.03
C TRP A 129 12.41 -14.28 3.16
N LEU A 130 12.83 -13.05 3.44
CA LEU A 130 13.82 -12.76 4.48
C LEU A 130 13.28 -12.92 5.90
N ILE A 131 12.09 -12.39 6.18
CA ILE A 131 11.53 -12.26 7.54
C ILE A 131 10.69 -13.50 7.90
N LEU A 132 9.85 -13.97 6.98
CA LEU A 132 8.96 -15.11 7.23
C LEU A 132 9.58 -16.44 6.76
N GLY A 133 10.68 -16.40 5.99
CA GLY A 133 11.28 -17.59 5.41
C GLY A 133 10.47 -18.18 4.25
N GLU A 134 9.41 -17.50 3.82
CA GLU A 134 8.51 -17.95 2.75
C GLU A 134 9.21 -17.81 1.38
N ARG A 135 9.61 -18.95 0.80
CA ARG A 135 10.23 -18.99 -0.52
C ARG A 135 9.17 -18.92 -1.62
N LEU A 136 9.53 -18.29 -2.74
CA LEU A 136 8.75 -18.39 -3.98
C LEU A 136 8.69 -19.86 -4.39
N ALA A 137 7.51 -20.45 -4.27
CA ALA A 137 7.30 -21.88 -4.44
C ALA A 137 7.17 -22.30 -5.91
N SER A 138 6.81 -21.37 -6.80
CA SER A 138 6.49 -21.70 -8.20
C SER A 138 7.29 -20.87 -9.22
N PRO A 139 7.67 -21.47 -10.37
CA PRO A 139 8.30 -20.75 -11.49
C PRO A 139 7.45 -19.59 -12.03
N THR A 140 6.12 -19.69 -11.92
CA THR A 140 5.20 -18.62 -12.34
C THR A 140 5.29 -17.38 -11.44
N GLN A 141 5.56 -17.53 -10.15
CA GLN A 141 5.82 -16.39 -9.26
C GLN A 141 7.11 -15.66 -9.63
N TRP A 142 8.17 -16.39 -9.99
CA TRP A 142 9.42 -15.80 -10.49
C TRP A 142 9.21 -15.03 -11.79
N LEU A 143 8.42 -15.59 -12.72
CA LEU A 143 8.03 -14.90 -13.94
C LEU A 143 7.32 -13.58 -13.63
N GLY A 144 6.42 -13.56 -12.64
CA GLY A 144 5.75 -12.35 -12.18
C GLY A 144 6.73 -11.28 -11.68
N VAL A 145 7.72 -11.67 -10.86
CA VAL A 145 8.77 -10.75 -10.37
C VAL A 145 9.56 -10.15 -11.52
N VAL A 146 10.04 -10.98 -12.45
CA VAL A 146 10.82 -10.54 -13.62
C VAL A 146 10.00 -9.60 -14.49
N LEU A 147 8.72 -9.91 -14.72
CA LEU A 147 7.81 -9.08 -15.50
C LEU A 147 7.64 -7.70 -14.87
N VAL A 148 7.40 -7.63 -13.56
CA VAL A 148 7.24 -6.34 -12.86
C VAL A 148 8.51 -5.50 -12.92
N ILE A 149 9.68 -6.11 -12.64
CA ILE A 149 10.97 -5.41 -12.73
C ILE A 149 11.22 -4.90 -14.15
N GLY A 150 10.99 -5.76 -15.15
CA GLY A 150 11.14 -5.41 -16.56
C GLY A 150 10.22 -4.28 -16.99
N ALA A 151 8.95 -4.31 -16.58
CA ALA A 151 7.97 -3.28 -16.89
C ALA A 151 8.36 -1.92 -16.28
N VAL A 152 8.73 -1.89 -15.00
CA VAL A 152 9.17 -0.64 -14.32
C VAL A 152 10.44 -0.10 -14.96
N THR A 153 11.42 -0.97 -15.23
CA THR A 153 12.69 -0.58 -15.85
C THR A 153 12.48 -0.02 -17.26
N GLY A 154 11.67 -0.71 -18.08
CA GLY A 154 11.33 -0.28 -19.43
C GLY A 154 10.58 1.06 -19.43
N TYR A 155 9.64 1.25 -18.51
CA TYR A 155 8.93 2.53 -18.38
C TYR A 155 9.87 3.69 -18.02
N LEU A 156 10.75 3.49 -17.04
CA LEU A 156 11.73 4.52 -16.65
C LEU A 156 12.68 4.86 -17.79
N TRP A 157 13.13 3.85 -18.55
CA TRP A 157 13.99 4.05 -19.71
C TRP A 157 13.30 4.86 -20.82
N LEU A 158 12.04 4.51 -21.16
CA LEU A 158 11.22 5.27 -22.12
C LEU A 158 11.02 6.72 -21.67
N GLN A 159 10.72 6.92 -20.39
CA GLN A 159 10.49 8.25 -19.83
C GLN A 159 11.76 9.12 -19.87
N GLN A 160 12.94 8.55 -19.59
CA GLN A 160 14.21 9.25 -19.68
C GLN A 160 14.52 9.66 -21.13
N ASN A 161 14.25 8.79 -22.10
CA ASN A 161 14.51 9.06 -23.52
C ASN A 161 13.52 10.08 -24.11
N GLY A 162 12.24 10.01 -23.73
CA GLY A 162 11.25 11.00 -24.14
C GLY A 162 11.59 12.42 -23.70
N LYS A 163 12.11 12.60 -22.47
CA LYS A 163 12.57 13.91 -21.98
C LYS A 163 13.76 14.46 -22.76
N LYS A 164 14.72 13.60 -23.14
CA LYS A 164 15.91 14.01 -23.93
C LYS A 164 15.53 14.51 -25.32
N SER A 165 14.50 13.93 -25.96
CA SER A 165 14.05 14.32 -27.30
C SER A 165 13.38 15.69 -27.35
N THR A 166 12.73 16.13 -26.27
CA THR A 166 12.10 17.46 -26.18
C THR A 166 13.06 18.58 -25.74
N SER A 167 14.26 18.23 -25.30
CA SER A 167 15.30 19.18 -24.86
C SER A 167 16.44 19.34 -25.88
N ALA A 168 16.33 18.73 -27.06
CA ALA A 168 17.23 18.97 -28.17
C ALA A 168 16.77 20.24 -28.92
N PRO A 169 17.63 21.26 -29.09
CA PRO A 169 17.31 22.49 -29.83
C PRO A 169 17.10 22.26 -31.32
#